data_AF-A0A7G3B4M2-F1
#
_entry.id   AF-A0A7G3B4M2-F1
#
_cell.length_a   1.000
_cell.length_b   1.000
_cell.length_c   1.000
_cell.angle_alpha   90.00
_cell.angle_beta   90.00
_cell.angle_gamma   90.00
#
_symmetry.space_group_name_H-M   'P 1'
#
loop_
_entity.id
_entity.type
_entity.pdbx_description
1 polymer ?
#
loop_
_entity_poly.entity_id
_entity_poly.type
_entity_poly.pdbx_seq_one_letter_code
_entity_poly.pdbx_strand_id
1 'polypeptide(L)'
;RENSLFQSSAWGKNIFNDPNEQWACVEEIFRELEVDLERLGEMAGDFVATVTRLMDSRQRCFDILSDPPTALEQRLHEACMIAWRATVLYEVVRMRNIAQGSDAQEIFEQLQRDIFECLDADEDEVINPPARNDFSFKNNV
;
A
#
# COMPACT_ATOMS: atom_id res chain seq x y z
N ARG A 1 4.47 8.24 -34.05
CA ARG A 1 3.75 8.77 -32.88
C ARG A 1 4.05 7.80 -31.76
N GLU A 2 5.04 8.13 -30.95
CA GLU A 2 5.55 7.32 -29.85
C GLU A 2 4.76 7.73 -28.60
N ASN A 3 3.89 6.85 -28.09
CA ASN A 3 3.22 7.05 -26.80
C ASN A 3 4.09 6.39 -25.73
N SER A 4 5.00 7.17 -25.16
CA SER A 4 5.72 6.81 -23.92
C SER A 4 4.78 7.00 -22.74
N LEU A 5 4.11 5.94 -22.30
CA LEU A 5 3.28 5.93 -21.09
C LEU A 5 4.07 5.59 -19.82
N PHE A 6 5.40 5.46 -19.92
CA PHE A 6 6.27 5.23 -18.78
C PHE A 6 7.47 6.19 -18.86
N GLN A 7 7.19 7.49 -18.76
CA GLN A 7 8.17 8.36 -18.11
C GLN A 7 8.05 8.09 -16.61
N SER A 8 8.65 6.98 -16.19
CA SER A 8 8.88 6.64 -14.78
C SER A 8 9.62 7.82 -14.16
N SER A 9 8.87 8.74 -13.57
CA SER A 9 9.43 9.87 -12.86
C SER A 9 10.32 9.31 -11.77
N ALA A 10 11.54 9.83 -11.75
CA ALA A 10 12.57 9.57 -10.78
C ALA A 10 12.11 9.89 -9.33
N TRP A 11 11.27 9.04 -8.74
CA TRP A 11 11.12 8.92 -7.29
C TRP A 11 12.32 8.13 -6.76
N GLY A 12 13.52 8.64 -7.05
CA GLY A 12 14.76 7.99 -6.64
C GLY A 12 14.86 8.03 -5.13
N LYS A 13 14.76 6.86 -4.48
CA LYS A 13 15.40 6.46 -3.22
C LYS A 13 15.65 7.55 -2.15
N ASN A 14 14.73 8.50 -2.01
CA ASN A 14 14.56 9.26 -0.78
C ASN A 14 13.42 8.54 -0.06
N ILE A 15 13.79 7.45 0.61
CA ILE A 15 12.90 6.64 1.43
C ILE A 15 12.23 7.60 2.40
N PHE A 16 10.93 7.85 2.17
CA PHE A 16 10.11 8.67 3.04
C PHE A 16 10.06 7.97 4.40
N ASN A 17 10.72 8.55 5.41
CA ASN A 17 10.64 8.05 6.80
C ASN A 17 9.37 8.55 7.51
N ASP A 18 8.58 9.41 6.86
CA ASP A 18 7.26 9.83 7.35
C ASP A 18 6.18 8.87 6.80
N PRO A 19 5.46 8.15 7.66
CA PRO A 19 4.33 7.33 7.25
C PRO A 19 3.34 8.09 6.35
N ASN A 20 3.10 9.39 6.60
CA ASN A 20 2.16 10.18 5.80
C ASN A 20 2.62 10.38 4.35
N GLU A 21 3.92 10.51 4.13
CA GLU A 21 4.51 10.65 2.79
C GLU A 21 4.48 9.30 2.04
N GLN A 22 4.75 8.19 2.73
CA GLN A 22 4.57 6.83 2.18
C GLN A 22 3.11 6.59 1.74
N TRP A 23 2.15 7.13 2.49
CA TRP A 23 0.72 7.01 2.14
C TRP A 23 0.31 7.87 0.96
N ALA A 24 0.80 9.10 0.86
CA ALA A 24 0.54 9.94 -0.30
C ALA A 24 1.03 9.28 -1.59
N CYS A 25 2.17 8.59 -1.54
CA CYS A 25 2.71 7.79 -2.64
C CYS A 25 1.76 6.67 -3.07
N VAL A 26 1.26 5.86 -2.13
CA VAL A 26 0.29 4.78 -2.45
C VAL A 26 -1.03 5.33 -2.99
N GLU A 27 -1.52 6.43 -2.44
CA GLU A 27 -2.75 7.06 -2.90
C GLU A 27 -2.65 7.56 -4.34
N GLU A 28 -1.49 8.12 -4.72
CA GLU A 28 -1.26 8.56 -6.10
C GLU A 28 -1.28 7.37 -7.07
N ILE A 29 -0.60 6.27 -6.73
CA ILE A 29 -0.58 5.06 -7.58
C ILE A 29 -2.00 4.53 -7.82
N PHE A 30 -2.83 4.46 -6.77
CA PHE A 30 -4.22 4.03 -6.93
C PHE A 30 -5.01 4.99 -7.81
N ARG A 31 -4.83 6.31 -7.65
CA ARG A 31 -5.51 7.31 -8.47
C ARG A 31 -5.12 7.24 -9.94
N GLU A 32 -3.84 7.07 -10.24
CA GLU A 32 -3.35 6.93 -11.62
C GLU A 32 -3.93 5.68 -12.28
N LEU A 33 -3.97 4.56 -11.56
CA LEU A 33 -4.49 3.30 -12.10
C LEU A 33 -6.02 3.29 -12.25
N GLU A 34 -6.75 4.03 -11.41
CA GLU A 34 -8.19 4.30 -11.60
C GLU A 34 -8.50 5.15 -12.84
N VAL A 35 -7.54 5.91 -13.36
CA VAL A 35 -7.71 6.65 -14.63
C VAL A 35 -7.48 5.75 -15.84
N ASP A 36 -6.76 4.63 -15.69
CA ASP A 36 -6.39 3.70 -16.77
C ASP A 36 -7.12 2.34 -16.67
N LEU A 37 -8.39 2.36 -16.26
CA LEU A 37 -9.20 1.16 -16.04
C LEU A 37 -9.43 0.32 -17.29
N GLU A 38 -9.39 0.92 -18.50
CA GLU A 38 -9.59 0.20 -19.75
C GLU A 38 -8.56 -0.93 -19.92
N ARG A 39 -7.32 -0.72 -19.46
CA ARG A 39 -6.25 -1.72 -19.54
C ARG A 39 -6.41 -2.88 -18.55
N LEU A 40 -7.21 -2.70 -17.49
CA LEU A 40 -7.54 -3.78 -16.56
C LEU A 40 -8.63 -4.71 -17.11
N GLY A 41 -9.33 -4.30 -18.18
CA GLY A 41 -10.36 -5.11 -18.83
C GLY A 41 -11.44 -5.56 -17.84
N GLU A 42 -11.67 -6.87 -17.77
CA GLU A 42 -12.67 -7.47 -16.88
C GLU A 42 -12.34 -7.31 -15.38
N MET A 43 -11.07 -7.05 -15.03
CA MET A 43 -10.62 -6.88 -13.65
C MET A 43 -10.83 -5.47 -13.11
N ALA A 44 -11.20 -4.50 -13.97
CA ALA A 44 -11.37 -3.10 -13.58
C ALA A 44 -12.38 -2.92 -12.43
N GLY A 45 -13.50 -3.65 -12.47
CA GLY A 45 -14.53 -3.56 -11.43
C GLY A 45 -14.05 -4.03 -10.06
N ASP A 46 -13.34 -5.17 -10.02
CA ASP A 46 -12.78 -5.73 -8.79
C ASP A 46 -11.65 -4.85 -8.22
N PHE A 47 -10.84 -4.25 -9.11
CA PHE A 47 -9.80 -3.31 -8.73
C PHE A 47 -10.39 -2.07 -8.07
N VAL A 48 -11.33 -1.36 -8.74
CA VAL A 48 -11.98 -0.16 -8.18
C VAL A 48 -12.66 -0.46 -6.85
N ALA A 49 -13.37 -1.60 -6.74
CA ALA A 49 -14.02 -1.99 -5.51
C ALA A 49 -13.03 -2.26 -4.36
N THR A 50 -11.85 -2.80 -4.68
CA THR A 50 -10.77 -3.02 -3.71
C THR A 50 -10.16 -1.69 -3.27
N VAL A 51 -9.78 -0.82 -4.22
CA VAL A 51 -9.20 0.50 -3.93
C VAL A 51 -10.14 1.34 -3.10
N THR A 52 -11.42 1.43 -3.48
CA THR A 52 -12.44 2.16 -2.73
C THR A 52 -12.52 1.67 -1.28
N ARG A 53 -12.54 0.36 -1.05
CA ARG A 53 -12.57 -0.21 0.31
C ARG A 53 -11.31 0.11 1.11
N LEU A 54 -10.14 0.12 0.46
CA LEU A 54 -8.88 0.51 1.10
C LEU A 54 -8.89 1.99 1.47
N MET A 55 -9.34 2.88 0.59
CA MET A 55 -9.46 4.31 0.86
C MET A 55 -10.44 4.60 2.00
N ASP A 56 -11.63 3.98 1.97
CA ASP A 56 -12.62 4.11 3.06
C ASP A 56 -12.07 3.61 4.39
N SER A 57 -11.33 2.50 4.38
CA SER A 57 -10.72 1.96 5.60
C SER A 57 -9.63 2.86 6.16
N ARG A 58 -8.87 3.55 5.31
CA ARG A 58 -7.90 4.55 5.73
C ARG A 58 -8.59 5.73 6.39
N GLN A 59 -9.64 6.26 5.77
CA GLN A 59 -10.37 7.39 6.34
C GLN A 59 -10.88 7.06 7.74
N ARG A 60 -11.43 5.86 7.95
CA ARG A 60 -11.84 5.39 9.28
C ARG A 60 -10.70 5.34 10.31
N CYS A 61 -9.46 5.09 9.90
CA CYS A 61 -8.31 5.19 10.80
C CYS A 61 -8.07 6.65 11.21
N PHE A 62 -8.11 7.60 10.26
CA PHE A 62 -7.95 9.03 10.54
C PHE A 62 -9.08 9.59 11.42
N ASP A 63 -10.30 9.09 11.24
CA ASP A 63 -11.47 9.49 12.04
C ASP A 63 -11.36 9.10 13.53
N ILE A 64 -10.36 8.30 13.92
CA ILE A 64 -10.05 8.00 15.34
C ILE A 64 -9.54 9.26 16.05
N LEU A 65 -8.84 10.15 15.33
CA LEU A 65 -8.18 11.29 15.94
C LEU A 65 -9.18 12.42 16.18
N SER A 66 -9.21 12.90 17.43
CA SER A 66 -9.81 14.18 17.79
C SER A 66 -8.77 15.31 17.66
N ASP A 67 -9.21 16.57 17.73
CA ASP A 67 -8.30 17.74 17.74
C ASP A 67 -8.43 18.52 19.06
N PRO A 68 -7.45 18.46 19.99
CA PRO A 68 -6.19 17.69 19.91
C PRO A 68 -6.36 16.22 20.31
N PRO A 69 -5.56 15.29 19.75
CA PRO A 69 -5.72 13.87 20.00
C PRO A 69 -5.25 13.47 21.40
N THR A 70 -5.96 12.52 22.01
CA THR A 70 -5.51 11.88 23.24
C THR A 70 -4.40 10.85 22.97
N ALA A 71 -3.60 10.52 23.99
CA ALA A 71 -2.56 9.49 23.85
C ALA A 71 -3.12 8.09 23.51
N LEU A 72 -4.38 7.80 23.89
CA LEU A 72 -5.04 6.54 23.54
C LEU A 72 -5.47 6.54 22.06
N GLU A 73 -6.10 7.62 21.59
CA GLU A 73 -6.49 7.79 20.18
C GLU A 73 -5.27 7.72 19.26
N GLN A 74 -4.16 8.36 19.64
CA GLN A 74 -2.91 8.31 18.89
C GLN A 74 -2.40 6.87 18.71
N ARG A 75 -2.39 6.06 19.78
CA ARG A 75 -1.95 4.66 19.70
C ARG A 75 -2.90 3.79 18.89
N LEU A 76 -4.21 4.04 19.00
CA LEU A 76 -5.21 3.33 18.21
C LEU A 76 -5.10 3.67 16.72
N HIS A 77 -4.89 4.94 16.40
CA HIS A 77 -4.61 5.41 15.04
C HIS A 77 -3.36 4.73 14.47
N GLU A 78 -2.25 4.71 15.20
CA GLU A 78 -1.01 4.04 14.78
C GLU A 78 -1.23 2.54 14.50
N ALA A 79 -1.91 1.83 15.41
CA ALA A 79 -2.25 0.42 15.21
C ALA A 79 -3.17 0.19 14.00
N CYS A 80 -4.15 1.08 13.80
CA CYS A 80 -5.06 1.04 12.65
C CYS A 80 -4.30 1.22 11.34
N MET A 81 -3.39 2.20 11.27
CA MET A 81 -2.58 2.47 10.08
C MET A 81 -1.63 1.31 9.75
N ILE A 82 -1.05 0.64 10.75
CA ILE A 82 -0.24 -0.57 10.55
C ILE A 82 -1.09 -1.70 9.95
N ALA A 83 -2.28 -1.95 10.49
CA ALA A 83 -3.18 -2.99 9.98
C ALA A 83 -3.66 -2.67 8.55
N TRP A 84 -3.96 -1.40 8.28
CA TRP A 84 -4.32 -0.92 6.95
C TRP A 84 -3.17 -1.15 5.95
N ARG A 85 -1.92 -0.79 6.30
CA ARG A 85 -0.73 -1.05 5.47
C ARG A 85 -0.63 -2.53 5.08
N ALA A 86 -0.75 -3.42 6.05
CA ALA A 86 -0.68 -4.86 5.81
C ALA A 86 -1.80 -5.33 4.86
N THR A 87 -2.98 -4.73 4.97
CA THR A 87 -4.12 -5.02 4.09
C THR A 87 -3.85 -4.55 2.66
N VAL A 88 -3.26 -3.37 2.46
CA VAL A 88 -2.84 -2.88 1.14
C VAL A 88 -1.87 -3.86 0.48
N LEU A 89 -0.79 -4.23 1.18
CA LEU A 89 0.22 -5.16 0.67
C LEU A 89 -0.41 -6.50 0.28
N TYR A 90 -1.29 -7.04 1.12
CA TYR A 90 -2.01 -8.27 0.85
C TYR A 90 -2.89 -8.17 -0.41
N GLU A 91 -3.70 -7.12 -0.52
CA GLU A 91 -4.63 -6.95 -1.64
C GLU A 91 -3.89 -6.82 -2.97
N VAL A 92 -2.76 -6.11 -2.99
CA VAL A 92 -1.96 -5.93 -4.19
C VAL A 92 -1.36 -7.26 -4.66
N VAL A 93 -0.79 -8.06 -3.75
CA VAL A 93 -0.31 -9.41 -4.08
C VAL A 93 -1.46 -10.32 -4.52
N ARG A 94 -2.61 -10.23 -3.86
CA ARG A 94 -3.81 -11.01 -4.23
C ARG A 94 -4.26 -10.68 -5.65
N MET A 95 -4.36 -9.40 -6.00
CA MET A 95 -4.77 -8.96 -7.34
C MET A 95 -3.76 -9.39 -8.41
N ARG A 96 -2.46 -9.28 -8.13
CA ARG A 96 -1.40 -9.80 -8.99
C ARG A 96 -1.53 -11.30 -9.23
N ASN A 97 -1.83 -12.08 -8.19
CA ASN A 97 -2.01 -13.53 -8.33
C ASN A 97 -3.27 -13.88 -9.14
N ILE A 98 -4.35 -13.11 -9.02
CA ILE A 98 -5.56 -13.29 -9.85
C ILE A 98 -5.27 -12.96 -11.32
N ALA A 99 -4.44 -11.95 -11.58
CA ALA A 99 -4.09 -11.52 -12.93
C ALA A 99 -3.12 -12.47 -13.65
N GLN A 100 -2.58 -13.51 -12.98
CA GLN A 100 -1.61 -14.42 -13.58
C GLN A 100 -2.16 -15.11 -14.82
N GLY A 101 -1.43 -15.02 -15.93
CA GLY A 101 -1.83 -15.57 -17.22
C GLY A 101 -2.87 -14.74 -17.98
N SER A 102 -3.18 -13.53 -17.51
CA SER A 102 -4.05 -12.56 -18.20
C SER A 102 -3.26 -11.41 -18.82
N ASP A 103 -3.90 -10.65 -19.70
CA ASP A 103 -3.32 -9.43 -20.29
C ASP A 103 -3.04 -8.33 -19.25
N ALA A 104 -3.66 -8.40 -18.06
CA ALA A 104 -3.46 -7.45 -16.97
C ALA A 104 -2.27 -7.81 -16.06
N GLN A 105 -1.60 -8.94 -16.27
CA GLN A 105 -0.54 -9.42 -15.39
C GLN A 105 0.58 -8.39 -15.19
N GLU A 106 1.10 -7.82 -16.28
CA GLU A 106 2.20 -6.84 -16.23
C GLU A 106 1.81 -5.58 -15.44
N ILE A 107 0.53 -5.19 -15.50
CA ILE A 107 0.01 -4.03 -14.78
C ILE A 107 0.02 -4.30 -13.27
N PHE A 108 -0.46 -5.47 -12.84
CA PHE A 108 -0.49 -5.81 -11.43
C PHE A 108 0.90 -6.16 -10.86
N GLU A 109 1.83 -6.67 -11.68
CA GLU A 109 3.23 -6.80 -11.29
C GLU A 109 3.89 -5.43 -11.06
N GLN A 110 3.60 -4.45 -11.93
CA GLN A 110 4.09 -3.10 -11.76
C GLN A 110 3.46 -2.42 -10.53
N LEU A 111 2.14 -2.54 -10.36
CA LEU A 111 1.42 -2.05 -9.19
C LEU A 111 2.03 -2.59 -7.88
N GLN A 112 2.37 -3.88 -7.85
CA GLN A 112 3.04 -4.49 -6.70
C GLN A 112 4.39 -3.82 -6.41
N ARG A 113 5.24 -3.66 -7.43
CA ARG A 113 6.55 -3.02 -7.26
C ARG A 113 6.42 -1.58 -6.74
N ASP A 114 5.56 -0.78 -7.36
CA ASP A 114 5.42 0.64 -7.02
C ASP A 114 4.89 0.83 -5.60
N ILE A 115 3.89 0.03 -5.20
CA ILE A 115 3.35 0.08 -3.83
C ILE A 115 4.37 -0.43 -2.82
N PHE A 116 5.12 -1.50 -3.11
CA PHE A 116 6.14 -2.00 -2.18
C PHE A 116 7.27 -0.98 -2.00
N GLU A 117 7.65 -0.28 -3.07
CA GLU A 117 8.63 0.81 -3.00
C GLU A 117 8.11 1.99 -2.15
N CYS A 118 6.87 2.45 -2.37
CA CYS A 118 6.27 3.50 -1.53
C CYS A 118 6.25 3.12 -0.05
N LEU A 119 6.06 1.83 0.23
CA LEU A 119 5.89 1.31 1.58
C LEU A 119 7.19 0.81 2.21
N ASP A 120 8.34 0.89 1.53
CA ASP A 120 9.60 0.29 2.00
C ASP A 120 9.38 -1.15 2.48
N ALA A 121 8.65 -1.94 1.68
CA ALA A 121 8.34 -3.33 1.95
C ALA A 121 9.26 -4.22 1.11
N ASP A 122 10.01 -5.11 1.77
CA ASP A 122 10.80 -6.11 1.06
C ASP A 122 9.85 -7.17 0.46
N GLU A 123 10.10 -7.58 -0.80
CA GLU A 123 9.32 -8.64 -1.47
C GLU A 123 9.33 -9.97 -0.68
N ASP A 124 10.38 -10.21 0.11
CA ASP A 124 10.55 -11.37 0.99
C ASP A 124 9.76 -11.27 2.32
N GLU A 125 9.45 -10.06 2.81
CA GLU A 125 8.71 -9.85 4.07
C GLU A 125 7.22 -10.20 3.95
N VAL A 126 6.65 -10.13 2.75
CA VAL A 126 5.21 -10.40 2.52
C VAL A 126 4.93 -11.90 2.39
N ILE A 127 5.95 -12.70 2.02
CA ILE A 127 5.87 -14.18 1.96
C ILE A 127 6.28 -14.79 3.30
N ASN A 128 7.13 -14.13 4.09
CA ASN A 128 7.45 -14.49 5.46
C ASN A 128 7.53 -13.23 6.33
N PRO A 129 6.49 -12.88 7.11
CA PRO A 129 6.59 -11.76 8.03
C PRO A 129 7.80 -12.00 8.94
N PRO A 130 8.73 -11.03 9.06
CA PRO A 130 9.85 -11.20 9.96
C PRO A 130 9.24 -11.33 11.35
N ALA A 131 9.45 -12.49 11.97
CA ALA A 131 9.22 -12.65 13.39
C ALA A 131 10.24 -11.76 14.11
N ARG A 132 10.02 -10.44 14.15
CA ARG A 132 10.69 -9.53 15.06
C ARG A 132 10.12 -9.78 16.46
N ASN A 133 10.41 -10.97 16.98
CA ASN A 133 10.52 -11.21 18.40
C ASN A 133 11.86 -10.63 18.84
N ASP A 134 11.95 -9.31 18.91
CA ASP A 134 12.98 -8.66 19.74
C ASP A 134 12.31 -8.06 20.98
N PHE A 135 11.67 -8.93 21.75
CA PHE A 135 11.46 -8.69 23.18
C PHE A 135 12.72 -9.09 23.94
N SER A 136 13.84 -8.43 23.65
CA SER A 136 14.97 -8.36 24.57
C SER A 136 14.59 -7.45 25.75
N PHE A 137 13.72 -7.96 26.61
CA PHE A 137 13.62 -7.46 27.98
C PHE A 137 14.94 -7.80 28.66
N LYS A 138 15.84 -6.82 28.75
CA LYS A 138 16.95 -6.84 29.69
C LYS A 138 16.36 -6.92 31.10
N ASN A 139 16.23 -8.14 31.62
CA ASN A 139 16.03 -8.37 33.04
C ASN A 139 17.34 -8.04 33.75
N ASN A 140 17.44 -6.83 34.28
CA ASN A 140 18.35 -6.57 35.39
C ASN A 140 17.70 -7.14 36.66
N VAL A 141 18.23 -8.27 37.13
CA VAL A 141 18.16 -8.70 38.52
C VAL A 141 19.58 -8.81 39.04
#